data_AF-A0A9D4ZSB2-F1
#
_entry.id   AF-A0A9D4ZSB2-F1
#
_cell.length_a   1.000
_cell.length_b   1.000
_cell.length_c   1.000
_cell.angle_alpha   90.00
_cell.angle_beta   90.00
_cell.angle_gamma   90.00
#
_symmetry.space_group_name_H-M   'P 1'
#
loop_
_entity.id
_entity.type
_entity.pdbx_description
1 polymer ?
#
loop_
_entity_poly.entity_id
_entity_poly.type
_entity_poly.pdbx_seq_one_letter_code
_entity_poly.pdbx_strand_id
1 'polypeptide(L)'
;IKFICFKPNCFSFSCPTLKSLELTSDHLISGVISIFPNSLNFPALTTLSLSHFTFFSNEDGCADPFSTFNMLNTLIIHHCQVLHKRHLCISNAKLENLSITMCYYMISRTYFEIELYAPSLRTFSFKGNHISKLFGSKSFSSSIKQLKINIRCFENIGKNYWILLNWLEQFANIESLMVDTYTLEVLSN
;
A
#
# COMPACT_ATOMS: atom_id res chain seq x y z
N ILE A 1 9.61 -5.37 17.29
CA ILE A 1 9.67 -6.86 17.39
C ILE A 1 9.34 -7.39 16.00
N LYS A 2 10.15 -8.29 15.45
CA LYS A 2 9.88 -8.93 14.16
C LYS A 2 9.17 -10.24 14.43
N PHE A 3 7.96 -10.41 13.91
CA PHE A 3 7.22 -11.67 14.03
C PHE A 3 7.16 -12.34 12.66
N ILE A 4 7.58 -13.61 12.61
CA ILE A 4 7.37 -14.48 11.46
C ILE A 4 6.15 -15.33 11.81
N CYS A 5 5.04 -15.11 11.11
CA CYS A 5 3.79 -15.82 11.38
C CYS A 5 3.62 -16.98 10.39
N PHE A 6 3.49 -18.20 10.92
CA PHE A 6 3.39 -19.43 10.12
C PHE A 6 1.96 -19.96 9.97
N LYS A 7 0.93 -19.33 10.55
CA LYS A 7 -0.47 -19.78 10.44
C LYS A 7 -1.50 -18.65 10.48
N PRO A 8 -2.67 -18.81 9.81
CA PRO A 8 -3.67 -17.74 9.65
C PRO A 8 -4.32 -17.23 10.95
N ASN A 9 -4.15 -17.92 12.09
CA ASN A 9 -4.88 -17.65 13.33
C ASN A 9 -4.00 -17.30 14.54
N CYS A 10 -2.73 -16.92 14.35
CA CYS A 10 -1.80 -16.69 15.48
C CYS A 10 -1.86 -15.28 16.10
N PHE A 11 -2.87 -14.46 15.79
CA PHE A 11 -2.95 -13.07 16.26
C PHE A 11 -3.66 -12.89 17.62
N SER A 12 -3.59 -13.87 18.52
CA SER A 12 -4.05 -13.71 19.91
C SER A 12 -3.08 -12.88 20.78
N PHE A 13 -2.05 -12.28 20.18
CA PHE A 13 -1.07 -11.46 20.86
C PHE A 13 -1.58 -10.03 21.04
N SER A 14 -1.86 -9.63 22.28
CA SER A 14 -2.16 -8.24 22.63
C SER A 14 -0.96 -7.63 23.34
N CYS A 15 -0.43 -6.53 22.81
CA CYS A 15 0.61 -5.75 23.46
C CYS A 15 0.22 -4.27 23.37
N PRO A 16 -0.37 -3.69 24.44
CA PRO A 16 -0.96 -2.36 24.39
C PRO A 16 0.09 -1.25 24.21
N THR A 17 1.36 -1.53 24.49
CA THR A 17 2.48 -0.57 24.38
C THR A 17 3.25 -0.68 23.06
N LEU A 18 2.92 -1.66 22.21
CA LEU A 18 3.64 -1.90 20.96
C LEU A 18 3.39 -0.76 19.97
N LYS A 19 4.47 -0.06 19.57
CA LYS A 19 4.41 1.07 18.63
C LYS A 19 4.75 0.69 17.19
N SER A 20 5.56 -0.34 16.99
CA SER A 20 6.01 -0.76 15.66
C SER A 20 5.90 -2.28 15.51
N LEU A 21 5.27 -2.69 14.41
CA LEU A 21 5.01 -4.07 14.06
C LEU A 21 5.43 -4.32 12.62
N GLU A 22 6.33 -5.29 12.43
CA GLU A 22 6.71 -5.81 11.13
C GLU A 22 6.25 -7.27 11.04
N LEU A 23 5.42 -7.55 10.04
CA LEU A 23 4.92 -8.88 9.72
C LEU A 23 5.37 -9.26 8.32
N THR A 24 5.96 -10.44 8.20
CA THR A 24 6.30 -11.04 6.92
C THR A 24 5.73 -12.44 6.88
N SER A 25 5.10 -12.78 5.76
CA SER A 25 4.61 -14.14 5.50
C SER A 25 5.50 -14.85 4.48
N ASP A 26 5.73 -16.16 4.69
CA ASP A 26 6.48 -17.00 3.77
C ASP A 26 5.57 -17.51 2.63
N HIS A 27 5.21 -16.62 1.71
CA HIS A 27 4.49 -17.00 0.49
C HIS A 27 5.32 -17.87 -0.49
N LEU A 28 6.62 -18.03 -0.25
CA LEU A 28 7.55 -18.57 -1.24
C LEU A 28 7.66 -20.11 -1.27
N ILE A 29 7.14 -20.84 -0.26
CA ILE A 29 7.55 -22.24 -0.04
C ILE A 29 6.41 -23.26 -0.19
N SER A 30 5.13 -22.91 -0.02
CA SER A 30 4.08 -23.95 0.12
C SER A 30 2.78 -23.75 -0.65
N GLY A 31 2.63 -22.70 -1.46
CA GLY A 31 1.35 -22.39 -2.11
C GLY A 31 0.24 -21.99 -1.13
N VAL A 32 0.56 -21.81 0.16
CA VAL A 32 -0.37 -21.37 1.19
C VAL A 32 -0.51 -19.84 1.13
N ILE A 33 -1.76 -19.39 1.04
CA ILE A 33 -2.11 -17.97 1.08
C ILE A 33 -2.18 -17.52 2.54
N SER A 34 -1.28 -16.62 2.94
CA SER A 34 -1.34 -15.92 4.22
C SER A 34 -2.33 -14.75 4.14
N ILE A 35 -3.51 -14.96 4.68
CA ILE A 35 -4.56 -13.94 4.77
C ILE A 35 -4.22 -13.00 5.92
N PHE A 36 -4.22 -11.70 5.66
CA PHE A 36 -4.12 -10.70 6.71
C PHE A 36 -5.43 -10.69 7.52
N PRO A 37 -5.38 -10.73 8.86
CA PRO A 37 -6.58 -10.76 9.69
C PRO A 37 -7.36 -9.45 9.55
N ASN A 38 -8.69 -9.55 9.56
CA ASN A 38 -9.57 -8.38 9.44
C ASN A 38 -9.51 -7.46 10.67
N SER A 39 -8.95 -7.92 11.80
CA SER A 39 -8.77 -7.09 12.99
C SER A 39 -7.51 -7.48 13.76
N LEU A 40 -6.78 -6.47 14.22
CA LEU A 40 -5.66 -6.59 15.15
C LEU A 40 -5.81 -5.52 16.22
N ASN A 41 -5.61 -5.87 17.48
CA ASN A 41 -5.75 -4.91 18.58
C ASN A 41 -4.39 -4.45 19.11
N PHE A 42 -3.85 -3.41 18.48
CA PHE A 42 -2.63 -2.74 18.93
C PHE A 42 -2.90 -1.23 19.08
N PRO A 43 -3.43 -0.79 20.22
CA PRO A 43 -3.95 0.57 20.39
C PRO A 43 -2.88 1.66 20.31
N ALA A 44 -1.61 1.35 20.63
CA ALA A 44 -0.49 2.28 20.54
C ALA A 44 0.32 2.16 19.23
N LEU A 45 -0.13 1.36 18.26
CA LEU A 45 0.63 1.10 17.04
C LEU A 45 0.70 2.34 16.16
N THR A 46 1.92 2.83 15.92
CA THR A 46 2.19 3.98 15.04
C THR A 46 2.75 3.54 13.70
N THR A 47 3.43 2.39 13.65
CA THR A 47 4.10 1.89 12.44
C THR A 47 3.71 0.45 12.17
N LEU A 48 3.19 0.18 10.97
CA LEU A 48 2.87 -1.16 10.48
C LEU A 48 3.62 -1.42 9.18
N SER A 49 4.40 -2.50 9.14
CA SER A 49 5.04 -3.01 7.94
C SER A 49 4.54 -4.41 7.64
N LEU A 50 4.00 -4.61 6.44
CA LEU A 50 3.45 -5.88 5.98
C LEU A 50 4.18 -6.33 4.73
N SER A 51 4.65 -7.57 4.74
CA SER A 51 5.29 -8.20 3.59
C SER A 51 4.60 -9.51 3.24
N HIS A 52 4.26 -9.69 1.95
CA HIS A 52 3.72 -10.96 1.44
C HIS A 52 2.44 -11.39 2.16
N PHE A 53 1.44 -10.49 2.25
CA PHE A 53 0.11 -10.81 2.76
C PHE A 53 -0.97 -10.67 1.69
N THR A 54 -2.06 -11.40 1.87
CA THR A 54 -3.26 -11.29 1.06
C THR A 54 -4.37 -10.62 1.86
N PHE A 55 -4.90 -9.52 1.35
CA PHE A 55 -6.05 -8.83 1.91
C PHE A 55 -7.33 -9.41 1.32
N PHE A 56 -8.31 -9.69 2.18
CA PHE A 56 -9.62 -10.16 1.76
C PHE A 56 -10.56 -8.95 1.62
N SER A 57 -11.20 -8.82 0.46
CA SER A 57 -12.22 -7.78 0.24
C SER A 57 -13.60 -8.34 0.58
N ASN A 58 -14.33 -7.65 1.45
CA ASN A 58 -15.69 -8.02 1.85
C ASN A 58 -16.71 -7.66 0.74
N GLU A 59 -18.01 -7.80 1.05
CA GLU A 59 -19.12 -7.55 0.13
C GLU A 59 -19.13 -6.13 -0.47
N ASP A 60 -18.59 -5.13 0.24
CA ASP A 60 -18.60 -3.71 -0.15
C ASP A 60 -17.64 -3.34 -1.29
N GLY A 61 -16.74 -4.25 -1.71
CA GLY A 61 -15.86 -3.96 -2.85
C GLY A 61 -14.41 -3.70 -2.47
N CYS A 62 -14.19 -3.18 -1.26
CA CYS A 62 -12.91 -2.68 -0.82
C CYS A 62 -12.40 -3.40 0.43
N ALA A 63 -11.12 -3.78 0.43
CA ALA A 63 -10.46 -4.28 1.63
C ALA A 63 -9.87 -3.10 2.41
N ASP A 64 -10.36 -2.82 3.63
CA ASP A 64 -9.80 -1.80 4.53
C ASP A 64 -9.38 -2.39 5.88
N PRO A 65 -8.24 -3.09 5.94
CA PRO A 65 -7.73 -3.66 7.17
C PRO A 65 -7.10 -2.62 8.12
N PHE A 66 -6.98 -1.36 7.72
CA PHE A 66 -6.16 -0.36 8.41
C PHE A 66 -6.96 0.66 9.23
N SER A 67 -8.25 0.79 8.95
CA SER A 67 -9.18 1.71 9.62
C SER A 67 -9.24 1.59 11.15
N THR A 68 -8.92 0.41 11.70
CA THR A 68 -8.98 0.15 13.15
C THR A 68 -7.74 0.64 13.93
N PHE A 69 -6.64 0.98 13.25
CA PHE A 69 -5.42 1.44 13.93
C PHE A 69 -5.45 2.95 14.20
N ASN A 70 -6.03 3.33 15.33
CA ASN A 70 -6.28 4.73 15.71
C ASN A 70 -5.04 5.62 15.92
N MET A 71 -3.84 5.04 15.95
CA MET A 71 -2.57 5.75 16.16
C MET A 71 -1.59 5.57 14.98
N LEU A 72 -1.99 4.86 13.93
CA LEU A 72 -1.12 4.54 12.81
C LEU A 72 -0.76 5.79 12.02
N ASN A 73 0.53 6.13 12.00
CA ASN A 73 1.07 7.25 11.24
C ASN A 73 1.91 6.79 10.05
N THR A 74 2.38 5.53 10.05
CA THR A 74 3.25 4.99 9.02
C THR A 74 2.79 3.60 8.61
N LEU A 75 2.47 3.43 7.33
CA LEU A 75 2.09 2.16 6.73
C LEU A 75 3.05 1.81 5.60
N ILE A 76 3.60 0.61 5.67
CA ILE A 76 4.53 0.06 4.69
C ILE A 76 3.96 -1.27 4.17
N ILE A 77 3.76 -1.37 2.87
CA ILE A 77 3.20 -2.55 2.20
C ILE A 77 4.21 -3.05 1.17
N HIS A 78 4.68 -4.28 1.35
CA HIS A 78 5.61 -4.96 0.46
C HIS A 78 4.96 -6.23 -0.12
N HIS A 79 4.88 -6.32 -1.44
CA HIS A 79 4.47 -7.53 -2.16
C HIS A 79 3.19 -8.19 -1.63
N CYS A 80 2.22 -7.37 -1.22
CA CYS A 80 0.90 -7.81 -0.78
C CYS A 80 -0.07 -7.84 -1.97
N GLN A 81 -1.18 -8.56 -1.83
CA GLN A 81 -2.20 -8.71 -2.87
C GLN A 81 -3.61 -8.59 -2.28
N VAL A 82 -4.61 -8.37 -3.13
CA VAL A 82 -6.04 -8.37 -2.74
C VAL A 82 -6.76 -9.53 -3.44
N LEU A 83 -7.54 -10.30 -2.69
CA LEU A 83 -8.31 -11.44 -3.19
C LEU A 83 -9.77 -11.06 -3.50
N HIS A 84 -10.36 -11.73 -4.49
CA HIS A 84 -11.77 -11.63 -4.95
C HIS A 84 -12.23 -10.30 -5.54
N LYS A 85 -11.60 -9.17 -5.24
CA LYS A 85 -11.88 -7.85 -5.84
C LYS A 85 -10.61 -7.02 -6.02
N ARG A 86 -10.74 -5.90 -6.74
CA ARG A 86 -9.58 -5.13 -7.23
C ARG A 86 -9.17 -3.96 -6.35
N HIS A 87 -9.84 -3.57 -5.28
CA HIS A 87 -9.50 -2.31 -4.58
C HIS A 87 -8.98 -2.55 -3.15
N LEU A 88 -7.85 -1.92 -2.83
CA LEU A 88 -7.33 -1.77 -1.47
C LEU A 88 -7.70 -0.37 -0.96
N CYS A 89 -8.53 -0.31 0.08
CA CYS A 89 -8.85 0.93 0.78
C CYS A 89 -7.85 1.16 1.90
N ILE A 90 -7.36 2.39 1.99
CA ILE A 90 -6.51 2.83 3.09
C ILE A 90 -7.20 4.05 3.71
N SER A 91 -8.07 3.79 4.69
CA SER A 91 -8.75 4.84 5.46
C SER A 91 -8.10 5.00 6.82
N ASN A 92 -7.36 6.10 7.01
CA ASN A 92 -6.80 6.42 8.32
C ASN A 92 -6.47 7.91 8.42
N ALA A 93 -7.15 8.61 9.33
CA ALA A 93 -7.02 10.05 9.48
C ALA A 93 -5.64 10.51 9.99
N LYS A 94 -4.88 9.65 10.67
CA LYS A 94 -3.55 9.97 11.22
C LYS A 94 -2.39 9.46 10.36
N LEU A 95 -2.68 8.74 9.29
CA LEU A 95 -1.64 8.21 8.42
C LEU A 95 -0.93 9.36 7.70
N GLU A 96 0.35 9.54 8.00
CA GLU A 96 1.20 10.58 7.44
C GLU A 96 2.15 10.04 6.37
N ASN A 97 2.54 8.76 6.48
CA ASN A 97 3.53 8.13 5.61
C ASN A 97 2.99 6.82 5.05
N LEU A 98 2.92 6.72 3.73
CA LEU A 98 2.52 5.51 3.01
C LEU A 98 3.65 5.09 2.06
N SER A 99 4.08 3.83 2.16
CA SER A 99 5.01 3.22 1.24
C SER A 99 4.45 1.92 0.68
N ILE A 100 4.40 1.80 -0.64
CA ILE A 100 3.89 0.62 -1.35
C ILE A 100 4.96 0.13 -2.32
N THR A 101 5.36 -1.14 -2.19
CA THR A 101 6.33 -1.80 -3.06
C THR A 101 5.75 -3.07 -3.66
N MET A 102 5.59 -3.10 -4.99
CA MET A 102 5.00 -4.19 -5.78
C MET A 102 5.92 -4.58 -6.95
N CYS A 103 7.07 -5.18 -6.63
CA CYS A 103 7.98 -5.73 -7.65
C CYS A 103 7.86 -7.27 -7.66
N TYR A 104 7.10 -7.85 -8.58
CA TYR A 104 7.04 -9.32 -8.72
C TYR A 104 7.25 -9.73 -10.17
N TYR A 105 8.05 -10.79 -10.37
CA TYR A 105 8.44 -11.32 -11.67
C TYR A 105 7.61 -12.53 -12.14
N MET A 106 6.70 -13.07 -11.31
CA MET A 106 5.94 -14.29 -11.65
C MET A 106 4.42 -14.08 -11.74
N ILE A 107 3.93 -14.16 -12.98
CA ILE A 107 2.69 -14.77 -13.54
C ILE A 107 1.31 -14.40 -12.97
N SER A 108 1.11 -14.03 -11.71
CA SER A 108 -0.24 -13.68 -11.24
C SER A 108 -0.53 -12.20 -11.44
N ARG A 109 -1.52 -11.91 -12.29
CA ARG A 109 -2.13 -10.58 -12.55
C ARG A 109 -2.86 -10.01 -11.33
N THR A 110 -2.26 -10.04 -10.14
CA THR A 110 -2.86 -9.57 -8.88
C THR A 110 -2.64 -8.08 -8.70
N TYR A 111 -2.96 -7.31 -9.74
CA TYR A 111 -3.00 -5.85 -9.67
C TYR A 111 -4.29 -5.42 -9.01
N PHE A 112 -4.16 -4.62 -7.96
CA PHE A 112 -5.28 -3.94 -7.31
C PHE A 112 -5.11 -2.43 -7.45
N GLU A 113 -6.23 -1.74 -7.60
CA GLU A 113 -6.37 -0.29 -7.53
C GLU A 113 -6.35 0.14 -6.07
N ILE A 114 -5.90 1.37 -5.80
CA ILE A 114 -5.74 1.89 -4.45
C ILE A 114 -6.76 3.00 -4.24
N GLU A 115 -7.54 2.89 -3.17
CA GLU A 115 -8.45 3.93 -2.70
C GLU A 115 -7.88 4.58 -1.43
N LEU A 116 -7.60 5.89 -1.47
CA LEU A 116 -7.02 6.63 -0.35
C LEU A 116 -8.05 7.52 0.35
N TYR A 117 -8.17 7.33 1.66
CA TYR A 117 -8.96 8.16 2.57
C TYR A 117 -8.10 8.56 3.77
N ALA A 118 -6.99 9.25 3.50
CA ALA A 118 -5.98 9.63 4.49
C ALA A 118 -5.67 11.14 4.41
N PRO A 119 -6.49 12.02 5.03
CA PRO A 119 -6.35 13.48 4.91
C PRO A 119 -5.07 14.07 5.52
N SER A 120 -4.36 13.31 6.34
CA SER A 120 -3.08 13.74 6.94
C SER A 120 -1.86 13.20 6.19
N LEU A 121 -2.05 12.52 5.07
CA LEU A 121 -0.98 11.87 4.32
C LEU A 121 -0.04 12.93 3.73
N ARG A 122 1.22 12.95 4.18
CA ARG A 122 2.24 13.92 3.74
C ARG A 122 3.24 13.30 2.77
N THR A 123 3.56 12.02 2.97
CA THR A 123 4.57 11.31 2.19
C THR A 123 3.94 10.09 1.55
N PHE A 124 4.04 10.00 0.22
CA PHE A 124 3.62 8.83 -0.52
C PHE A 124 4.77 8.30 -1.39
N SER A 125 5.15 7.04 -1.15
CA SER A 125 6.18 6.34 -1.92
C SER A 125 5.55 5.13 -2.62
N PHE A 126 5.67 5.08 -3.93
CA PHE A 126 5.25 3.97 -4.76
C PHE A 126 6.43 3.40 -5.53
N LYS A 127 6.56 2.07 -5.51
CA LYS A 127 7.55 1.35 -6.28
C LYS A 127 6.93 0.10 -6.88
N GLY A 128 6.99 -0.10 -8.18
CA GLY A 128 6.36 -1.29 -8.76
C GLY A 128 6.56 -1.48 -10.25
N ASN A 129 6.15 -2.65 -10.71
CA ASN A 129 6.17 -2.97 -12.14
C ASN A 129 4.93 -2.35 -12.84
N HIS A 130 3.76 -2.35 -12.19
CA HIS A 130 2.56 -1.75 -12.75
C HIS A 130 2.04 -0.67 -11.82
N ILE A 131 1.56 0.42 -12.41
CA ILE A 131 0.99 1.54 -11.67
C ILE A 131 -0.49 1.22 -11.44
N SER A 132 -0.84 1.08 -10.17
CA SER A 132 -2.24 0.97 -9.76
C SER A 132 -2.95 2.29 -10.04
N LYS A 133 -4.17 2.23 -10.56
CA LYS A 133 -5.02 3.42 -10.53
C LYS A 133 -5.25 3.82 -9.08
N LEU A 134 -5.26 5.12 -8.86
CA LEU A 134 -5.46 5.70 -7.54
C LEU A 134 -6.78 6.46 -7.58
N PHE A 135 -7.63 6.12 -6.63
CA PHE A 135 -8.96 6.67 -6.44
C PHE A 135 -9.06 7.23 -5.02
N GLY A 136 -10.04 8.09 -4.81
CA GLY A 136 -10.40 8.55 -3.47
C GLY A 136 -10.91 9.98 -3.47
N SER A 137 -11.12 10.51 -2.26
CA SER A 137 -11.62 11.85 -2.05
C SER A 137 -10.58 12.92 -2.45
N LYS A 138 -11.04 14.05 -3.02
CA LYS A 138 -10.20 15.26 -3.24
C LYS A 138 -9.55 15.82 -1.96
N SER A 139 -9.83 15.25 -0.78
CA SER A 139 -9.34 15.73 0.50
C SER A 139 -7.90 15.30 0.84
N PHE A 140 -7.36 14.20 0.31
CA PHE A 140 -5.96 13.80 0.57
C PHE A 140 -4.97 14.37 -0.45
N SER A 141 -5.44 14.75 -1.65
CA SER A 141 -4.58 15.33 -2.69
C SER A 141 -3.89 16.63 -2.25
N SER A 142 -4.49 17.39 -1.34
CA SER A 142 -3.91 18.63 -0.82
C SER A 142 -2.89 18.44 0.29
N SER A 143 -2.85 17.29 0.97
CA SER A 143 -1.98 17.08 2.12
C SER A 143 -0.59 16.54 1.74
N ILE A 144 -0.49 15.87 0.59
CA ILE A 144 0.77 15.23 0.17
C ILE A 144 1.78 16.31 -0.24
N LYS A 145 2.95 16.28 0.40
CA LYS A 145 4.08 17.18 0.15
C LYS A 145 5.24 16.48 -0.55
N GLN A 146 5.40 15.19 -0.31
CA GLN A 146 6.49 14.40 -0.85
C GLN A 146 5.94 13.19 -1.59
N LEU A 147 6.27 13.10 -2.87
CA LEU A 147 5.89 12.01 -3.75
C LEU A 147 7.14 11.32 -4.29
N LYS A 148 7.25 10.01 -4.06
CA LYS A 148 8.34 9.18 -4.60
C LYS A 148 7.76 8.09 -5.50
N ILE A 149 8.20 8.03 -6.74
CA ILE A 149 7.70 7.06 -7.73
C ILE A 149 8.88 6.35 -8.38
N ASN A 150 8.87 5.02 -8.36
CA ASN A 150 9.88 4.19 -9.00
C ASN A 150 9.22 3.06 -9.78
N ILE A 151 9.13 3.22 -11.10
CA ILE A 151 8.55 2.22 -12.01
C ILE A 151 9.66 1.36 -12.59
N ARG A 152 9.39 0.06 -12.75
CA ARG A 152 10.39 -0.91 -13.21
C ARG A 152 9.99 -1.77 -14.41
N CYS A 153 8.82 -1.55 -15.01
CA CYS A 153 8.31 -2.43 -16.08
C CYS A 153 8.39 -1.79 -17.46
N PHE A 154 8.87 -2.59 -18.41
CA PHE A 154 8.97 -2.29 -19.85
C PHE A 154 7.65 -2.44 -20.61
N GLU A 155 6.63 -3.08 -20.02
CA GLU A 155 5.36 -3.35 -20.69
C GLU A 155 4.36 -2.19 -20.48
N ASN A 156 3.68 -1.80 -21.57
CA ASN A 156 2.62 -0.78 -21.57
C ASN A 156 3.04 0.62 -21.09
N ILE A 157 4.20 1.11 -21.56
CA ILE A 157 4.70 2.49 -21.31
C ILE A 157 3.60 3.54 -21.47
N GLY A 158 2.85 3.51 -22.59
CA GLY A 158 1.78 4.48 -22.84
C GLY A 158 0.65 4.45 -21.81
N LYS A 159 0.28 3.28 -21.27
CA LYS A 159 -0.73 3.21 -20.20
C LYS A 159 -0.19 3.74 -18.88
N ASN A 160 1.07 3.45 -18.58
CA ASN A 160 1.74 3.93 -17.37
C ASN A 160 1.85 5.47 -17.39
N TYR A 161 2.14 6.07 -18.55
CA TYR A 161 2.17 7.52 -18.74
C TYR A 161 0.87 8.21 -18.30
N TRP A 162 -0.27 7.81 -18.88
CA TRP A 162 -1.56 8.45 -18.55
C TRP A 162 -1.95 8.31 -17.07
N ILE A 163 -1.61 7.17 -16.44
CA ILE A 163 -1.88 6.97 -15.02
C ILE A 163 -0.99 7.88 -14.16
N LEU A 164 0.29 8.05 -14.52
CA LEU A 164 1.20 8.95 -13.83
C LEU A 164 0.79 10.41 -13.96
N LEU A 165 0.41 10.85 -15.16
CA LEU A 165 -0.09 12.21 -15.36
C LEU A 165 -1.31 12.46 -14.47
N ASN A 166 -2.27 11.53 -14.45
CA ASN A 166 -3.44 11.65 -13.58
C ASN A 166 -3.08 11.65 -12.08
N TRP A 167 -2.00 10.97 -11.67
CA TRP A 167 -1.49 11.10 -10.30
C TRP A 167 -0.92 12.50 -10.05
N LEU A 168 -0.06 12.99 -10.93
CA LEU A 168 0.57 14.31 -10.78
C LEU A 168 -0.46 15.45 -10.80
N GLU A 169 -1.48 15.36 -11.66
CA GLU A 169 -2.62 16.28 -11.67
C GLU A 169 -3.42 16.24 -10.37
N GLN A 170 -3.66 15.04 -9.83
CA GLN A 170 -4.29 14.90 -8.52
C GLN A 170 -3.43 15.48 -7.40
N PHE A 171 -2.10 15.35 -7.47
CA PHE A 171 -1.16 15.79 -6.44
C PHE A 171 -0.60 17.21 -6.69
N ALA A 172 -1.46 18.16 -6.99
CA ALA A 172 -1.07 19.52 -7.38
C ALA A 172 -0.25 20.32 -6.33
N ASN A 173 -0.24 19.89 -5.05
CA ASN A 173 0.41 20.61 -3.95
C ASN A 173 1.72 19.98 -3.45
N ILE A 174 2.32 19.06 -4.22
CA ILE A 174 3.60 18.44 -3.87
C ILE A 174 4.73 19.48 -3.91
N GLU A 175 5.61 19.41 -2.92
CA GLU A 175 6.79 20.25 -2.79
C GLU A 175 8.05 19.51 -3.26
N SER A 176 8.03 18.18 -3.22
CA SER A 176 9.13 17.33 -3.65
C SER A 176 8.64 16.12 -4.43
N LEU A 177 9.17 15.95 -5.64
CA LEU A 177 8.98 14.79 -6.49
C LEU A 177 10.31 14.05 -6.66
N MET A 178 10.36 12.78 -6.25
CA MET A 178 11.51 11.90 -6.48
C MET A 178 11.11 10.80 -7.46
N VAL A 179 11.77 10.78 -8.61
CA VAL A 179 11.60 9.75 -9.65
C VAL A 179 12.94 9.11 -9.97
N ASP A 180 12.94 7.87 -10.43
CA ASP A 180 14.13 7.29 -11.05
C ASP A 180 14.20 7.63 -12.54
N THR A 181 15.33 7.32 -13.16
CA THR A 181 15.58 7.60 -14.58
C THR A 181 14.53 6.98 -15.49
N TYR A 182 14.03 5.79 -15.15
CA TYR A 182 13.02 5.11 -15.93
C TYR A 182 11.64 5.79 -15.82
N THR A 183 11.22 6.12 -14.60
CA THR A 183 9.97 6.87 -14.37
C THR A 183 10.00 8.22 -15.10
N LEU A 184 11.16 8.88 -15.13
CA LEU A 184 11.34 10.12 -15.87
C LEU A 184 11.21 9.93 -17.38
N GLU A 185 11.73 8.84 -17.94
CA GLU A 185 11.57 8.48 -19.35
C GLU A 185 10.10 8.26 -19.70
N VAL A 186 9.35 7.54 -18.86
CA VAL A 186 7.90 7.36 -19.05
C VAL A 186 7.18 8.70 -19.11
N LEU A 187 7.51 9.63 -18.21
CA LEU A 187 6.92 10.98 -18.14
C LEU A 187 7.35 11.92 -19.28
N SER A 188 8.42 11.61 -20.01
CA SER A 188 8.97 12.44 -21.08
C SER A 188 8.51 12.03 -22.48
N ASN A 189 7.70 10.96 -22.59
CA ASN A 189 7.03 10.56 -23.83
C ASN A 189 5.77 11.38 -24.08
#